data_AF-A0A1P8UUP5-F1
#
_entry.id   AF-A0A1P8UUP5-F1
#
_cell.length_a   1.000
_cell.length_b   1.000
_cell.length_c   1.000
_cell.angle_alpha   90.00
_cell.angle_beta   90.00
_cell.angle_gamma   90.00
#
_symmetry.space_group_name_H-M   'P 1'
#
loop_
_entity.id
_entity.type
_entity.pdbx_description
1 polymer ?
#
loop_
_entity_poly.entity_id
_entity_poly.type
_entity_poly.pdbx_seq_one_letter_code
_entity_poly.pdbx_strand_id
1 'polypeptide(L)' 'MWGIAFSPNPREWRLGRCDAIEDSGRIVGVWWCCGPVAICYDYE' A
#
# COMPACT_ATOMS: atom_id res chain seq x y z
N MET A 1 8.43 -0.57 8.76
CA MET A 1 8.63 0.31 7.58
C MET A 1 7.41 1.25 7.45
N TRP A 2 7.60 2.51 7.03
CA TRP A 2 6.48 3.43 6.75
C TRP A 2 6.66 4.10 5.37
N GLY A 3 5.58 4.50 4.72
CA GLY A 3 5.63 5.14 3.42
C GLY A 3 4.29 5.70 2.95
N ILE A 4 4.31 6.55 1.93
CA ILE A 4 3.12 7.07 1.26
C ILE A 4 3.28 6.81 -0.22
N ALA A 5 2.24 6.29 -0.86
CA ALA A 5 2.18 6.07 -2.30
C ALA A 5 1.04 6.89 -2.91
N PHE A 6 1.27 7.40 -4.12
CA PHE A 6 0.27 8.12 -4.92
C PHE A 6 0.21 7.52 -6.32
N SER A 7 -1.00 7.20 -6.82
CA SER A 7 -1.21 6.80 -8.21
C SER A 7 -2.13 7.79 -8.95
N PRO A 8 -1.66 8.40 -10.05
CA PRO A 8 -2.50 9.25 -10.89
C PRO A 8 -3.47 8.43 -11.78
N ASN A 9 -3.34 7.10 -11.83
CA ASN A 9 -4.17 6.23 -12.66
C ASN A 9 -5.39 5.71 -11.85
N PRO A 10 -6.63 6.14 -12.16
CA PRO A 10 -7.82 5.74 -11.40
C PRO A 10 -8.10 4.23 -11.41
N ARG A 11 -7.56 3.49 -12.39
CA ARG A 11 -7.72 2.02 -12.49
C ARG A 11 -6.93 1.26 -11.43
N GLU A 12 -5.92 1.89 -10.85
CA GLU A 12 -5.07 1.30 -9.80
C GLU A 12 -5.56 1.67 -8.40
N TRP A 13 -6.54 2.56 -8.30
CA TRP A 13 -7.07 3.03 -7.03
C TRP A 13 -7.73 1.88 -6.28
N ARG A 14 -7.44 1.81 -4.99
CA ARG A 14 -8.00 0.82 -4.07
C ARG A 14 -8.58 1.51 -2.86
N LEU A 15 -9.53 0.84 -2.23
CA LEU A 15 -10.11 1.27 -0.97
C LEU A 15 -9.95 0.14 0.05
N GLY A 16 -9.49 0.50 1.25
CA GLY A 16 -9.30 -0.45 2.35
C GLY A 16 -7.86 -0.94 2.47
N ARG A 17 -7.68 -2.16 2.95
CA ARG A 17 -6.39 -2.73 3.33
C ARG A 17 -5.79 -3.55 2.19
N CYS A 18 -4.50 -3.38 1.90
CA CYS A 18 -3.74 -4.34 1.09
C CYS A 18 -2.35 -4.61 1.65
N ASP A 19 -1.80 -5.79 1.37
CA ASP A 19 -0.49 -6.19 1.86
C ASP A 19 0.64 -5.50 1.08
N ALA A 20 1.66 -5.05 1.79
CA ALA A 20 2.92 -4.60 1.20
C ALA A 20 3.79 -5.83 0.96
N ILE A 21 4.06 -6.15 -0.31
CA ILE A 21 4.77 -7.36 -0.71
C ILE A 21 6.08 -6.94 -1.38
N GLU A 22 7.20 -7.51 -0.93
CA GLU A 22 8.50 -7.36 -1.62
C GLU A 22 8.54 -8.18 -2.91
N ASP A 23 9.52 -7.92 -3.78
CA ASP A 23 9.74 -8.72 -5.00
C ASP A 23 9.97 -10.22 -4.72
N SER A 24 10.39 -10.56 -3.49
CA SER A 24 10.54 -11.94 -3.00
C SER A 24 9.21 -12.66 -2.72
N GLY A 25 8.08 -11.94 -2.74
CA GLY A 25 6.76 -12.43 -2.33
C GLY A 25 6.51 -12.37 -0.82
N ARG A 26 7.47 -11.89 -0.02
CA ARG A 26 7.32 -11.70 1.43
C ARG A 26 6.42 -10.50 1.72
N ILE A 27 5.44 -10.68 2.61
CA ILE A 27 4.65 -9.59 3.17
C ILE A 27 5.51 -8.86 4.21
N VAL A 28 5.68 -7.55 4.04
CA VAL A 28 6.54 -6.68 4.87
C VAL A 28 5.77 -5.50 5.49
N GLY A 29 4.45 -5.50 5.36
CA GLY A 29 3.61 -4.47 5.96
C GLY A 29 2.22 -4.42 5.35
N VAL A 30 1.51 -3.35 5.68
CA VAL A 30 0.13 -3.13 5.28
C VAL A 30 -0.05 -1.71 4.78
N TRP A 31 -0.65 -1.58 3.60
CA TRP A 31 -1.12 -0.33 3.03
C TRP A 31 -2.60 -0.12 3.35
N TRP A 32 -2.92 1.09 3.79
CA TRP A 32 -4.28 1.60 3.86
C TRP A 32 -4.52 2.54 2.68
N CYS A 33 -5.36 2.11 1.75
CA CYS A 33 -5.64 2.79 0.50
C CYS A 33 -6.94 3.62 0.60
N CYS A 34 -6.86 4.87 0.17
CA CYS A 34 -7.95 5.82 0.05
C CYS A 34 -7.93 6.45 -1.35
N GLY A 35 -8.30 5.64 -2.35
CA GLY A 35 -8.34 6.08 -3.74
C GLY A 35 -6.93 6.27 -4.32
N PRO A 36 -6.53 7.50 -4.67
CA PRO A 36 -5.20 7.76 -5.24
C PRO A 36 -4.06 7.66 -4.23
N VAL A 37 -4.35 7.74 -2.92
CA VAL A 37 -3.33 7.78 -1.87
C VAL A 37 -3.38 6.50 -1.05
N ALA A 38 -2.21 5.95 -0.75
CA ALA A 38 -2.07 4.86 0.20
C ALA A 38 -1.00 5.21 1.25
N ILE A 39 -1.23 4.78 2.49
CA ILE A 39 -0.28 4.96 3.59
C ILE A 39 0.11 3.58 4.11
N CYS A 40 1.40 3.31 4.14
CA CYS A 40 1.98 2.15 4.80
C CYS A 40 2.41 2.56 6.19
N TYR A 41 1.82 1.93 7.21
CA TYR A 41 2.21 2.12 8.59
C TYR A 41 2.23 0.76 9.28
N ASP A 42 3.45 0.27 9.50
CA ASP A 42 3.84 -0.77 10.45
C ASP A 42 3.32 -2.20 10.20
N TYR A 43 4.22 -3.18 10.35
CA TYR A 43 4.24 -4.14 11.47
C TYR A 43 5.46 -5.06 11.23
N GLU A 44 6.51 -4.83 12.03
CA GLU A 44 7.78 -5.60 12.16
C GLU A 44 8.72 -5.70 10.94
#